data_AF-Q9LAL8-F1
#
_entry.id   AF-Q9LAL8-F1
#
_cell.length_a   1.000
_cell.length_b   1.000
_cell.length_c   1.000
_cell.angle_alpha   90.00
_cell.angle_beta   90.00
_cell.angle_gamma   90.00
#
_symmetry.space_group_name_H-M   'P 1'
#
loop_
_entity.id
_entity.type
_entity.pdbx_description
1 polymer ?
#
loop_
_entity_poly.entity_id
_entity_poly.type
_entity_poly.pdbx_seq_one_letter_code
_entity_poly.pdbx_strand_id
1 'polypeptide(L)'
;MKRITLSALLMTLFLLISCNNSGTSPKDGQAAKSDGTVIDLATITKNITDAVAFAKSVKDVHTLVKSIDELAKAIGKKIGANGLETDADKNAKLISGAYSVISAVDTKLASLEKKVGISDDLKGKITTVKNASTSFLTKAKSKTADLRKDDVKDADAKTAIDIADTGAKDKGAEELIKLNTAIDALLTSAEAAVTAAINALSTPAKSASTVQSN
;
A
#
# COMPACT_ATOMS: atom_id res chain seq x y z
N MET A 1 65.61 -6.21 6.60
CA MET A 1 64.19 -6.34 6.97
C MET A 1 64.08 -6.21 8.48
N LYS A 2 63.38 -5.19 8.99
CA LYS A 2 63.21 -4.99 10.45
C LYS A 2 62.39 -6.16 11.01
N ARG A 3 62.92 -6.87 12.01
CA ARG A 3 62.21 -7.95 12.70
C ARG A 3 61.08 -7.32 13.52
N ILE A 4 59.83 -7.52 13.10
CA ILE A 4 58.66 -7.17 13.91
C ILE A 4 58.66 -8.12 15.11
N THR A 5 58.74 -7.57 16.32
CA THR A 5 58.75 -8.36 17.55
C THR A 5 57.33 -8.84 17.86
N LEU A 6 57.21 -10.04 18.45
CA LEU A 6 55.92 -10.61 18.84
C LEU A 6 55.12 -9.66 19.74
N SER A 7 55.81 -8.89 20.59
CA SER A 7 55.24 -7.83 21.42
C SER A 7 54.62 -6.69 20.60
N ALA A 8 55.26 -6.27 19.51
CA ALA A 8 54.69 -5.26 18.62
C ALA A 8 53.42 -5.78 17.93
N LEU A 9 53.40 -7.03 17.48
CA LEU A 9 52.24 -7.64 16.83
C LEU A 9 51.05 -7.83 17.80
N LEU A 10 51.34 -8.18 19.07
CA LEU A 10 50.34 -8.31 20.13
C LEU A 10 49.74 -6.95 20.53
N MET A 11 50.58 -5.90 20.60
CA MET A 11 50.14 -4.51 20.85
C MET A 11 49.23 -4.00 19.74
N THR A 12 49.56 -4.24 18.46
CA THR A 12 48.70 -3.84 17.34
C THR A 12 47.38 -4.60 17.35
N LEU A 13 47.39 -5.89 17.69
CA LEU A 13 46.17 -6.70 17.80
C LEU A 13 45.27 -6.22 18.96
N PHE A 14 45.86 -5.86 20.11
CA PHE A 14 45.12 -5.29 21.25
C PHE A 14 44.53 -3.92 20.92
N LEU A 15 45.26 -3.07 20.19
CA LEU A 15 44.76 -1.77 19.71
C LEU A 15 43.61 -1.94 18.69
N LEU A 16 43.68 -2.92 17.80
CA LEU A 16 42.62 -3.20 16.83
C LEU A 16 41.35 -3.75 17.49
N ILE A 17 41.47 -4.54 18.57
CA ILE A 17 40.33 -5.03 19.36
C ILE A 17 39.76 -3.93 20.27
N SER A 18 40.63 -3.06 20.82
CA SER A 18 40.21 -2.00 21.75
C SER A 18 39.58 -0.79 21.04
N CYS A 19 39.96 -0.49 19.80
CA CYS A 19 39.34 0.57 19.00
C CYS A 19 37.96 0.20 18.46
N ASN A 20 37.54 -1.07 18.54
CA ASN A 20 36.21 -1.52 18.09
C ASN A 20 35.14 -1.45 19.19
N ASN A 21 35.48 -0.96 20.40
CA ASN A 21 34.55 -0.84 21.53
C ASN A 21 34.37 0.62 22.02
N SER A 22 34.66 1.61 21.18
CA SER A 22 34.51 3.04 21.50
C SER A 22 33.06 3.57 21.35
N GLY A 23 32.13 2.71 20.91
CA GLY A 23 30.70 3.02 20.89
C GLY A 23 30.09 2.94 22.29
N THR A 24 29.19 3.87 22.61
CA THR A 24 28.33 3.77 23.80
C THR A 24 27.69 2.38 23.87
N SER A 25 27.97 1.63 24.94
CA SER A 25 27.36 0.31 25.14
C SER A 25 25.83 0.44 25.13
N PRO A 26 25.12 -0.38 24.35
CA PRO A 26 23.65 -0.37 24.34
C PRO A 26 23.10 -0.57 25.75
N LYS A 27 22.10 0.22 26.12
CA LYS A 27 21.29 -0.01 27.31
C LYS A 27 20.22 -1.06 27.04
N ASP A 28 19.49 -1.48 28.07
CA ASP A 28 18.35 -2.38 27.91
C ASP A 28 17.37 -1.82 26.86
N GLY A 29 16.95 -2.68 25.91
CA GLY A 29 16.09 -2.29 24.79
C GLY A 29 16.82 -1.64 23.60
N GLN A 30 18.15 -1.54 23.64
CA GLN A 30 18.96 -1.02 22.54
C GLN A 30 19.85 -2.09 21.92
N ALA A 31 20.25 -1.88 20.67
CA ALA A 31 21.31 -2.67 20.02
C ALA A 31 22.34 -1.77 19.36
N ALA A 32 23.60 -2.18 19.37
CA ALA A 32 24.67 -1.51 18.63
C ALA A 32 24.74 -2.07 17.21
N LYS A 33 24.89 -1.16 16.24
CA LYS A 33 25.25 -1.48 14.86
C LYS A 33 26.77 -1.59 14.73
N SER A 34 27.23 -2.19 13.63
CA SER A 34 28.66 -2.33 13.33
C SER A 34 29.38 -1.01 13.09
N ASP A 35 28.65 0.07 12.82
CA ASP A 35 29.16 1.44 12.67
C ASP A 35 29.25 2.21 14.00
N GLY A 36 28.95 1.55 15.13
CA GLY A 36 28.98 2.14 16.47
C GLY A 36 27.70 2.92 16.83
N THR A 37 26.71 3.00 15.94
CA THR A 37 25.43 3.65 16.24
C THR A 37 24.52 2.75 17.05
N VAL A 38 23.70 3.34 17.91
CA VAL A 38 22.78 2.61 18.78
C VAL A 38 21.35 2.77 18.27
N ILE A 39 20.64 1.67 18.08
CA ILE A 39 19.21 1.65 17.75
C ILE A 39 18.36 1.36 18.98
N ASP A 40 17.20 2.01 19.06
CA ASP A 40 16.16 1.68 20.02
C ASP A 40 15.18 0.66 19.42
N LEU A 41 15.20 -0.56 19.95
CA LEU A 41 14.37 -1.66 19.43
C LEU A 41 12.89 -1.40 19.67
N ALA A 42 12.53 -0.69 20.75
CA ALA A 42 11.13 -0.39 21.06
C ALA A 42 10.54 0.54 20.00
N THR A 43 11.24 1.63 19.67
CA THR A 43 10.82 2.55 18.60
C THR A 43 10.74 1.87 17.24
N ILE A 44 11.75 1.07 16.87
CA ILE A 44 11.75 0.38 15.57
C ILE A 44 10.60 -0.63 15.47
N THR A 45 10.39 -1.44 16.51
CA THR A 45 9.29 -2.42 16.55
C THR A 45 7.93 -1.72 16.47
N LYS A 46 7.77 -0.57 17.14
CA LYS A 46 6.57 0.25 17.03
C LYS A 46 6.36 0.74 15.59
N ASN A 47 7.39 1.28 14.95
CA ASN A 47 7.30 1.78 13.57
C ASN A 47 6.92 0.66 12.58
N ILE A 48 7.50 -0.53 12.75
CA ILE A 48 7.14 -1.72 11.94
C ILE A 48 5.68 -2.08 12.17
N THR A 49 5.24 -2.13 13.43
CA THR A 49 3.85 -2.47 13.80
C THR A 49 2.86 -1.48 13.18
N ASP A 50 3.14 -0.18 13.30
CA ASP A 50 2.28 0.88 12.77
C ASP A 50 2.23 0.84 11.24
N ALA A 51 3.37 0.64 10.57
CA ALA A 51 3.46 0.51 9.12
C ALA A 51 2.70 -0.74 8.60
N VAL A 52 2.85 -1.89 9.26
CA VAL A 52 2.14 -3.13 8.90
C VAL A 52 0.64 -2.98 9.09
N ALA A 53 0.19 -2.37 10.19
CA ALA A 53 -1.22 -2.12 10.43
C ALA A 53 -1.84 -1.18 9.37
N PHE A 54 -1.08 -0.17 8.95
CA PHE A 54 -1.49 0.71 7.84
C PHE A 54 -1.55 -0.06 6.51
N ALA A 55 -0.50 -0.78 6.13
CA ALA A 55 -0.45 -1.55 4.90
C ALA A 55 -1.56 -2.61 4.82
N LYS A 56 -1.89 -3.28 5.93
CA LYS A 56 -3.03 -4.21 6.01
C LYS A 56 -4.35 -3.52 5.66
N SER A 57 -4.57 -2.32 6.18
CA SER A 57 -5.80 -1.55 5.93
C SER A 57 -5.90 -1.11 4.47
N VAL A 58 -4.76 -0.69 3.87
CA VAL A 58 -4.69 -0.35 2.44
C VAL A 58 -4.91 -1.60 1.57
N LYS A 59 -4.35 -2.74 1.96
CA LYS A 59 -4.53 -4.01 1.24
C LYS A 59 -5.99 -4.48 1.22
N ASP A 60 -6.71 -4.31 2.32
CA ASP A 60 -8.15 -4.60 2.38
C ASP A 60 -8.93 -3.75 1.36
N VAL A 61 -8.66 -2.44 1.30
CA VAL A 61 -9.26 -1.55 0.29
C VAL A 61 -8.87 -1.99 -1.13
N HIS A 62 -7.60 -2.29 -1.37
CA HIS A 62 -7.10 -2.77 -2.66
C HIS A 62 -7.83 -4.01 -3.13
N THR A 63 -7.96 -5.03 -2.28
CA THR A 63 -8.66 -6.27 -2.60
C THR A 63 -10.13 -6.02 -2.92
N LEU A 64 -10.81 -5.14 -2.18
CA LEU A 64 -12.20 -4.78 -2.50
C LEU A 64 -12.34 -4.09 -3.86
N VAL A 65 -11.44 -3.18 -4.21
CA VAL A 65 -11.43 -2.54 -5.54
C VAL A 65 -11.20 -3.59 -6.64
N LYS A 66 -10.22 -4.49 -6.48
CA LYS A 66 -9.93 -5.55 -7.46
C LYS A 66 -11.06 -6.60 -7.53
N SER A 67 -11.84 -6.78 -6.47
CA SER A 67 -13.00 -7.69 -6.50
C SER A 67 -14.07 -7.27 -7.51
N ILE A 68 -14.10 -6.00 -7.92
CA ILE A 68 -15.01 -5.53 -8.98
C ILE A 68 -14.68 -6.18 -10.32
N ASP A 69 -13.41 -6.50 -10.59
CA ASP A 69 -13.02 -7.21 -11.81
C ASP A 69 -13.62 -8.63 -11.85
N GLU A 70 -13.76 -9.27 -10.69
CA GLU A 70 -14.45 -10.57 -10.55
C GLU A 70 -15.97 -10.43 -10.74
N LEU A 71 -16.56 -9.32 -10.26
CA LEU A 71 -17.97 -9.02 -10.52
C LEU A 71 -18.21 -8.72 -12.01
N ALA A 72 -17.29 -8.03 -12.69
CA ALA A 72 -17.39 -7.75 -14.11
C ALA A 72 -17.43 -9.04 -14.96
N LYS A 73 -16.72 -10.11 -14.56
CA LYS A 73 -16.78 -11.43 -15.22
C LYS A 73 -18.18 -12.07 -15.18
N ALA A 74 -19.01 -11.68 -14.21
CA ALA A 74 -20.38 -12.15 -14.05
C ALA A 74 -21.43 -11.34 -14.84
N ILE A 75 -21.01 -10.30 -15.59
CA ILE A 75 -21.92 -9.57 -16.48
C ILE A 75 -22.51 -10.50 -17.53
N GLY A 76 -23.83 -10.46 -17.68
CA GLY A 76 -24.57 -11.29 -18.64
C GLY A 76 -24.46 -12.78 -18.32
N LYS A 77 -24.33 -13.14 -17.03
CA LYS A 77 -24.20 -14.51 -16.56
C LYS A 77 -25.24 -14.86 -15.51
N LYS A 78 -25.57 -16.15 -15.46
CA LYS A 78 -26.27 -16.81 -14.35
C LYS A 78 -25.44 -17.97 -13.81
N ILE A 79 -25.84 -18.50 -12.66
CA ILE A 79 -25.31 -19.77 -12.14
C ILE A 79 -26.02 -20.91 -12.88
N GLY A 80 -25.23 -21.73 -13.56
CA GLY A 80 -25.65 -22.98 -14.20
C GLY A 80 -24.99 -24.21 -13.57
N ALA A 81 -25.14 -25.36 -14.21
CA ALA A 81 -24.68 -26.65 -13.64
C ALA A 81 -23.15 -26.75 -13.57
N ASN A 82 -22.45 -26.04 -14.46
CA ASN A 82 -20.98 -26.09 -14.57
C ASN A 82 -20.30 -24.74 -14.23
N GLY A 83 -20.98 -23.87 -13.48
CA GLY A 83 -20.48 -22.54 -13.12
C GLY A 83 -21.25 -21.41 -13.81
N LEU A 84 -20.55 -20.35 -14.25
CA LEU A 84 -21.19 -19.21 -14.90
C LEU A 84 -21.54 -19.52 -16.35
N GLU A 85 -22.84 -19.46 -16.67
CA GLU A 85 -23.38 -19.63 -18.02
C GLU A 85 -23.95 -18.31 -18.53
N THR A 86 -23.98 -18.12 -19.84
CA THR A 86 -24.53 -16.91 -20.47
C THR A 86 -26.03 -16.75 -20.17
N ASP A 87 -26.39 -15.59 -19.66
CA ASP A 87 -27.76 -15.08 -19.50
C ASP A 87 -27.68 -13.56 -19.65
N ALA A 88 -27.81 -13.11 -20.90
CA ALA A 88 -27.55 -11.72 -21.26
C ALA A 88 -28.46 -10.74 -20.52
N ASP A 89 -27.92 -9.55 -20.28
CA ASP A 89 -28.57 -8.39 -19.70
C ASP A 89 -28.97 -8.60 -18.21
N LYS A 90 -29.97 -7.86 -17.72
CA LYS A 90 -30.48 -7.95 -16.32
C LYS A 90 -29.43 -7.72 -15.23
N ASN A 91 -28.41 -6.91 -15.52
CA ASN A 91 -27.26 -6.71 -14.64
C ASN A 91 -27.51 -5.71 -13.48
N ALA A 92 -28.72 -5.18 -13.32
CA ALA A 92 -29.01 -4.09 -12.36
C ALA A 92 -28.56 -4.41 -10.93
N LYS A 93 -28.80 -5.64 -10.47
CA LYS A 93 -28.44 -6.11 -9.12
C LYS A 93 -26.93 -6.33 -8.98
N LEU A 94 -26.27 -6.81 -10.03
CA LEU A 94 -24.80 -6.96 -10.05
C LEU A 94 -24.12 -5.60 -9.90
N ILE A 95 -24.58 -4.59 -10.65
CA ILE A 95 -24.06 -3.21 -10.56
C ILE A 95 -24.36 -2.60 -9.19
N SER A 96 -25.53 -2.87 -8.61
CA SER A 96 -25.85 -2.46 -7.23
C SER A 96 -24.90 -3.09 -6.21
N GLY A 97 -24.50 -4.34 -6.41
CA GLY A 97 -23.46 -5.02 -5.62
C GLY A 97 -22.11 -4.32 -5.73
N ALA A 98 -21.65 -4.03 -6.95
CA ALA A 98 -20.41 -3.30 -7.18
C ALA A 98 -20.44 -1.90 -6.54
N TYR A 99 -21.57 -1.18 -6.66
CA TYR A 99 -21.79 0.10 -5.98
C TYR A 99 -21.65 0.00 -4.46
N SER A 100 -22.23 -1.05 -3.86
CA SER A 100 -22.13 -1.30 -2.42
C SER A 100 -20.69 -1.59 -1.99
N VAL A 101 -19.93 -2.36 -2.76
CA VAL A 101 -18.51 -2.63 -2.49
C VAL A 101 -17.69 -1.34 -2.53
N ILE A 102 -17.88 -0.50 -3.55
CA ILE A 102 -17.14 0.78 -3.64
C ILE A 102 -17.61 1.77 -2.55
N SER A 103 -18.86 1.70 -2.10
CA SER A 103 -19.32 2.49 -0.94
C SER A 103 -18.61 2.07 0.36
N ALA A 104 -18.36 0.77 0.54
CA ALA A 104 -17.57 0.28 1.66
C ALA A 104 -16.09 0.71 1.55
N VAL A 105 -15.53 0.70 0.34
CA VAL A 105 -14.20 1.26 0.05
C VAL A 105 -14.12 2.74 0.43
N ASP A 106 -15.06 3.55 -0.03
CA ASP A 106 -15.13 4.99 0.26
C ASP A 106 -15.19 5.27 1.77
N THR A 107 -15.97 4.47 2.51
CA THR A 107 -16.07 4.54 3.98
C THR A 107 -14.74 4.18 4.67
N LYS A 108 -14.08 3.09 4.24
CA LYS A 108 -12.77 2.69 4.79
C LYS A 108 -11.71 3.75 4.53
N LEU A 109 -11.71 4.36 3.36
CA LEU A 109 -10.80 5.45 3.02
C LEU A 109 -11.05 6.70 3.88
N ALA A 110 -12.31 7.06 4.13
CA ALA A 110 -12.64 8.15 5.05
C ALA A 110 -12.14 7.90 6.48
N SER A 111 -12.09 6.64 6.92
CA SER A 111 -11.48 6.28 8.20
C SER A 111 -9.95 6.39 8.15
N LEU A 112 -9.32 6.02 7.03
CA LEU A 112 -7.86 6.14 6.85
C LEU A 112 -7.39 7.59 6.79
N GLU A 113 -8.15 8.51 6.18
CA GLU A 113 -7.82 9.94 6.14
C GLU A 113 -7.72 10.57 7.54
N LYS A 114 -8.49 10.04 8.50
CA LYS A 114 -8.53 10.53 9.89
C LYS A 114 -7.44 9.93 10.77
N LYS A 115 -6.65 8.98 10.27
CA LYS A 115 -5.65 8.29 11.07
C LYS A 115 -4.47 9.22 11.36
N VAL A 116 -4.18 9.40 12.64
CA VAL A 116 -3.04 10.19 13.13
C VAL A 116 -1.71 9.45 12.88
N GLY A 117 -0.62 10.21 12.79
CA GLY A 117 0.73 9.63 12.60
C GLY A 117 1.05 9.15 11.18
N ILE A 118 0.16 9.40 10.21
CA ILE A 118 0.45 9.20 8.79
C ILE A 118 1.13 10.45 8.22
N SER A 119 2.14 10.26 7.38
CA SER A 119 2.80 11.37 6.67
C SER A 119 1.85 12.11 5.73
N ASP A 120 2.08 13.39 5.48
CA ASP A 120 1.20 14.17 4.60
C ASP A 120 1.20 13.66 3.15
N ASP A 121 2.32 13.08 2.70
CA ASP A 121 2.41 12.39 1.41
C ASP A 121 1.46 11.19 1.32
N LEU A 122 1.43 10.32 2.35
CA LEU A 122 0.51 9.19 2.40
C LEU A 122 -0.94 9.65 2.54
N LYS A 123 -1.22 10.71 3.32
CA LYS A 123 -2.56 11.32 3.38
C LYS A 123 -3.01 11.81 2.01
N GLY A 124 -2.15 12.50 1.26
CA GLY A 124 -2.45 12.96 -0.10
C GLY A 124 -2.81 11.80 -1.03
N LYS A 125 -2.11 10.66 -0.93
CA LYS A 125 -2.45 9.44 -1.68
C LYS A 125 -3.80 8.86 -1.24
N ILE A 126 -4.09 8.79 0.07
CA ILE A 126 -5.40 8.33 0.57
C ILE A 126 -6.52 9.22 0.01
N THR A 127 -6.37 10.54 0.06
CA THR A 127 -7.35 11.49 -0.49
C THR A 127 -7.54 11.31 -2.00
N THR A 128 -6.48 10.99 -2.73
CA THR A 128 -6.59 10.68 -4.17
C THR A 128 -7.45 9.45 -4.41
N VAL A 129 -7.24 8.36 -3.66
CA VAL A 129 -8.08 7.15 -3.75
C VAL A 129 -9.52 7.47 -3.34
N LYS A 130 -9.71 8.21 -2.24
CA LYS A 130 -11.02 8.60 -1.73
C LYS A 130 -11.81 9.38 -2.78
N ASN A 131 -11.19 10.40 -3.37
CA ASN A 131 -11.80 11.21 -4.42
C ASN A 131 -12.18 10.37 -5.64
N ALA A 132 -11.34 9.42 -6.05
CA ALA A 132 -11.67 8.50 -7.13
C ALA A 132 -12.86 7.59 -6.78
N SER A 133 -12.93 7.05 -5.57
CA SER A 133 -14.07 6.24 -5.11
C SER A 133 -15.37 7.06 -5.05
N THR A 134 -15.32 8.29 -4.52
CA THR A 134 -16.46 9.21 -4.53
C THR A 134 -16.90 9.58 -5.94
N SER A 135 -15.95 9.75 -6.87
CA SER A 135 -16.23 10.05 -8.28
C SER A 135 -16.96 8.89 -8.95
N PHE A 136 -16.51 7.65 -8.74
CA PHE A 136 -17.20 6.45 -9.22
C PHE A 136 -18.65 6.39 -8.71
N LEU A 137 -18.85 6.55 -7.39
CA LEU A 137 -20.19 6.53 -6.79
C LEU A 137 -21.08 7.66 -7.33
N THR A 138 -20.51 8.83 -7.60
CA THR A 138 -21.23 9.98 -8.16
C THR A 138 -21.61 9.72 -9.62
N LYS A 139 -20.70 9.16 -10.41
CA LYS A 139 -20.96 8.79 -11.81
C LYS A 139 -22.06 7.73 -11.92
N ALA A 140 -21.95 6.65 -11.14
CA ALA A 140 -22.94 5.59 -11.15
C ALA A 140 -24.35 6.10 -10.78
N LYS A 141 -24.45 7.02 -9.81
CA LYS A 141 -25.72 7.67 -9.45
C LYS A 141 -26.29 8.54 -10.57
N SER A 142 -25.44 9.27 -11.30
CA SER A 142 -25.90 10.21 -12.34
C SER A 142 -26.43 9.48 -13.58
N LYS A 143 -25.97 8.26 -13.85
CA LYS A 143 -26.44 7.39 -14.96
C LYS A 143 -27.72 6.62 -14.61
N THR A 144 -28.69 7.32 -14.02
CA THR A 144 -29.95 6.72 -13.54
C THR A 144 -30.77 6.06 -14.66
N ALA A 145 -30.82 6.65 -15.86
CA ALA A 145 -31.56 6.08 -17.00
C ALA A 145 -30.98 4.75 -17.51
N ASP A 146 -29.69 4.52 -17.27
CA ASP A 146 -28.96 3.37 -17.81
C ASP A 146 -28.74 2.27 -16.77
N LEU A 147 -28.43 2.64 -15.53
CA LEU A 147 -28.00 1.72 -14.48
C LEU A 147 -29.08 1.39 -13.43
N ARG A 148 -30.21 2.11 -13.42
CA ARG A 148 -31.30 1.92 -12.43
C ARG A 148 -32.58 1.35 -13.04
N LYS A 149 -32.49 0.84 -14.28
CA LYS A 149 -33.54 0.02 -14.92
C LYS A 149 -33.33 -1.45 -14.56
N ASP A 150 -34.39 -2.25 -14.51
CA ASP A 150 -34.28 -3.68 -14.19
C ASP A 150 -33.43 -4.44 -15.22
N ASP A 151 -33.53 -4.05 -16.48
CA ASP A 151 -32.85 -4.67 -17.61
C ASP A 151 -31.61 -3.88 -18.05
N VAL A 152 -30.60 -3.78 -17.18
CA VAL A 152 -29.29 -3.22 -17.54
C VAL A 152 -28.60 -4.16 -18.52
N LYS A 153 -28.40 -3.66 -19.74
CA LYS A 153 -27.74 -4.38 -20.82
C LYS A 153 -26.28 -4.68 -20.51
N ASP A 154 -25.74 -5.76 -21.05
CA ASP A 154 -24.33 -6.14 -20.83
C ASP A 154 -23.37 -5.01 -21.22
N ALA A 155 -23.65 -4.33 -22.33
CA ALA A 155 -22.86 -3.18 -22.78
C ALA A 155 -22.88 -2.03 -21.75
N ASP A 156 -24.05 -1.69 -21.20
CA ASP A 156 -24.17 -0.65 -20.17
C ASP A 156 -23.44 -1.05 -18.89
N ALA A 157 -23.56 -2.31 -18.47
CA ALA A 157 -22.87 -2.85 -17.30
C ALA A 157 -21.34 -2.78 -17.46
N LYS A 158 -20.82 -3.14 -18.64
CA LYS A 158 -19.38 -3.04 -18.95
C LYS A 158 -18.87 -1.61 -18.86
N THR A 159 -19.60 -0.65 -19.45
CA THR A 159 -19.23 0.78 -19.37
C THR A 159 -19.21 1.35 -17.94
N ALA A 160 -19.78 0.62 -16.98
CA ALA A 160 -19.84 1.00 -15.57
C ALA A 160 -18.78 0.32 -14.70
N ILE A 161 -18.53 -0.99 -14.86
CA ILE A 161 -17.67 -1.75 -13.92
C ILE A 161 -16.58 -2.60 -14.58
N ASP A 162 -16.56 -2.75 -15.91
CA ASP A 162 -15.53 -3.52 -16.61
C ASP A 162 -14.42 -2.58 -17.09
N ILE A 163 -13.29 -2.61 -16.38
CA ILE A 163 -12.12 -1.78 -16.74
C ILE A 163 -11.39 -2.30 -17.99
N ALA A 164 -11.57 -3.59 -18.32
CA ALA A 164 -10.93 -4.26 -19.45
C ALA A 164 -11.76 -4.16 -20.73
N ASP A 165 -13.01 -3.69 -20.65
CA ASP A 165 -13.84 -3.44 -21.82
C ASP A 165 -13.17 -2.45 -22.78
N THR A 166 -13.28 -2.73 -24.08
CA THR A 166 -12.72 -1.91 -25.16
C THR A 166 -13.72 -0.88 -25.70
N GLY A 167 -14.96 -0.92 -25.22
CA GLY A 167 -16.00 0.04 -25.55
C GLY A 167 -15.89 1.34 -24.76
N ALA A 168 -17.01 2.06 -24.70
CA ALA A 168 -17.11 3.30 -23.92
C ALA A 168 -17.00 3.02 -22.42
N LYS A 169 -16.44 3.97 -21.66
CA LYS A 169 -16.24 3.88 -20.21
C LYS A 169 -16.99 4.96 -19.44
N ASP A 170 -18.07 5.45 -20.04
CA ASP A 170 -18.72 6.71 -19.67
C ASP A 170 -19.70 6.59 -18.50
N LYS A 171 -19.94 5.39 -17.97
CA LYS A 171 -20.90 5.13 -16.89
C LYS A 171 -20.27 4.73 -15.55
N GLY A 172 -18.95 4.73 -15.45
CA GLY A 172 -18.21 4.47 -14.21
C GLY A 172 -16.89 3.76 -14.41
N ALA A 173 -16.70 3.04 -15.53
CA ALA A 173 -15.47 2.29 -15.75
C ALA A 173 -14.23 3.19 -15.82
N GLU A 174 -14.36 4.42 -16.33
CA GLU A 174 -13.27 5.41 -16.33
C GLU A 174 -12.90 5.85 -14.90
N GLU A 175 -13.89 6.12 -14.05
CA GLU A 175 -13.65 6.43 -12.64
C GLU A 175 -13.07 5.21 -11.88
N LEU A 176 -13.49 3.99 -12.24
CA LEU A 176 -12.96 2.76 -11.66
C LEU A 176 -11.51 2.48 -12.07
N ILE A 177 -11.11 2.83 -13.29
CA ILE A 177 -9.70 2.79 -13.73
C ILE A 177 -8.87 3.76 -12.89
N LYS A 178 -9.35 4.99 -12.70
CA LYS A 178 -8.66 5.98 -11.85
C LYS A 178 -8.54 5.49 -10.41
N LEU A 179 -9.60 4.86 -9.88
CA LEU A 179 -9.58 4.27 -8.55
C LEU A 179 -8.54 3.15 -8.45
N ASN A 180 -8.48 2.25 -9.44
CA ASN A 180 -7.50 1.17 -9.53
C ASN A 180 -6.06 1.71 -9.50
N THR A 181 -5.75 2.67 -10.37
CA THR A 181 -4.42 3.29 -10.43
C THR A 181 -4.04 3.96 -9.11
N ALA A 182 -4.99 4.69 -8.50
CA ALA A 182 -4.75 5.38 -7.23
C ALA A 182 -4.48 4.39 -6.08
N ILE A 183 -5.27 3.31 -5.97
CA ILE A 183 -5.09 2.33 -4.89
C ILE A 183 -3.82 1.48 -5.08
N ASP A 184 -3.42 1.20 -6.32
CA ASP A 184 -2.14 0.54 -6.62
C ASP A 184 -0.95 1.39 -6.16
N ALA A 185 -0.99 2.72 -6.42
CA ALA A 185 0.03 3.65 -5.95
C ALA A 185 0.07 3.79 -4.42
N LEU A 186 -1.09 3.82 -3.76
CA LEU A 186 -1.19 3.87 -2.30
C LEU A 186 -0.65 2.58 -1.65
N LEU A 187 -1.01 1.41 -2.19
CA LEU A 187 -0.52 0.12 -1.70
C LEU A 187 1.00 0.02 -1.83
N THR A 188 1.54 0.39 -2.99
CA THR A 188 2.99 0.43 -3.23
C THR A 188 3.70 1.28 -2.19
N SER A 189 3.14 2.46 -1.86
CA SER A 189 3.73 3.37 -0.86
C SER A 189 3.65 2.80 0.56
N ALA A 190 2.56 2.10 0.89
CA ALA A 190 2.39 1.45 2.19
C ALA A 190 3.38 0.27 2.37
N GLU A 191 3.58 -0.55 1.34
CA GLU A 191 4.56 -1.64 1.33
C GLU A 191 6.00 -1.12 1.40
N ALA A 192 6.30 0.00 0.72
CA ALA A 192 7.57 0.68 0.83
C ALA A 192 7.83 1.20 2.26
N ALA A 193 6.81 1.72 2.94
CA ALA A 193 6.93 2.17 4.34
C ALA A 193 7.22 1.00 5.29
N VAL A 194 6.59 -0.17 5.08
CA VAL A 194 6.91 -1.40 5.83
C VAL A 194 8.35 -1.81 5.60
N THR A 195 8.78 -1.85 4.33
CA THR A 195 10.15 -2.23 3.95
C THR A 195 11.18 -1.27 4.55
N ALA A 196 10.91 0.04 4.52
CA ALA A 196 11.78 1.05 5.13
C ALA A 196 11.87 0.89 6.65
N ALA A 197 10.76 0.63 7.33
CA ALA A 197 10.74 0.39 8.78
C ALA A 197 11.54 -0.86 9.18
N ILE A 198 11.47 -1.92 8.36
CA ILE A 198 12.28 -3.14 8.56
C ILE A 198 13.76 -2.85 8.29
N ASN A 199 14.09 -2.19 7.18
CA ASN A 199 15.47 -1.90 6.81
C ASN A 199 16.18 -0.99 7.82
N ALA A 200 15.45 -0.16 8.56
CA ALA A 200 16.02 0.65 9.64
C ALA A 200 16.73 -0.18 10.74
N LEU A 201 16.42 -1.48 10.87
CA LEU A 201 17.14 -2.43 11.72
C LEU A 201 18.60 -2.61 11.28
N SER A 202 18.87 -2.58 9.97
CA SER A 202 20.17 -2.96 9.40
C SER A 202 20.90 -1.83 8.66
N THR A 203 20.22 -0.75 8.26
CA THR A 203 20.87 0.37 7.55
C THR A 203 21.76 1.17 8.50
N PRO A 204 23.06 1.37 8.20
CA PRO A 204 23.95 2.24 8.97
C PRO A 204 23.38 3.66 9.09
N ALA A 205 23.67 4.39 10.17
CA ALA A 205 23.35 5.82 10.15
C ALA A 205 24.26 6.47 9.10
N LYS A 206 23.70 7.29 8.22
CA LYS A 206 24.44 8.00 7.18
C LYS A 206 25.65 8.69 7.83
N SER A 207 26.87 8.27 7.49
CA SER A 207 28.09 8.87 8.01
C SER A 207 28.01 10.38 7.82
N ALA A 208 28.01 11.14 8.91
CA ALA A 208 28.19 12.57 8.83
C ALA A 208 29.53 12.79 8.13
N SER A 209 29.51 13.35 6.92
CA SER A 209 30.73 13.79 6.26
C SER A 209 31.43 14.73 7.22
N THR A 210 32.57 14.31 7.74
CA THR A 210 33.46 15.15 8.53
C THR A 210 33.75 16.39 7.70
N VAL A 211 33.20 17.53 8.10
CA VAL A 211 33.62 18.84 7.60
C VAL A 211 35.08 18.96 8.00
N GLN A 212 35.96 18.80 7.01
CA GLN A 212 37.39 19.00 7.18
C GLN A 212 37.60 20.50 7.25
N SER A 213 37.73 21.04 8.47
CA SER A 213 38.16 22.41 8.70
C SER A 213 39.63 22.53 8.28
N ASN A 214 39.89 23.30 7.23
CA ASN A 214 41.20 23.90 6.94
C ASN A 214 41.19 25.36 7.39
#